data_AF-A0A9D4ZMU2-F1
#
_entry.id   AF-A0A9D4ZMU2-F1
#
_cell.length_a   1.000
_cell.length_b   1.000
_cell.length_c   1.000
_cell.angle_alpha   90.00
_cell.angle_beta   90.00
_cell.angle_gamma   90.00
#
_symmetry.space_group_name_H-M   'P 1'
#
loop_
_entity.id
_entity.type
_entity.pdbx_description
1 polymer ?
#
loop_
_entity_poly.entity_id
_entity_poly.type
_entity_poly.pdbx_seq_one_letter_code
_entity_poly.pdbx_strand_id
1 'polypeptide(L)'
;MPWFQRAPTDQNQVAVAATAAYSQPAQQQSSDSGDTSKAPSIAAIAKSLLVTRRRLRLSPDKRLFFLYEPGKQVSSAVKIKNTSRSPVAFKFQTNALKSCFMRPPSGILAPGETVIAMVVKFIEPPEQNQERKCKDKFKIVSLKVRQGVEFVPELFDEQKEYVAVERVLRVVFLDPQSHSSEIEKLKKRLAEAEAAQQARKKPSEDRVQKTVAAGGVLDEWKEQQREKRLAKQQTEGIESP
;
A
#
# COMPACT_ATOMS: atom_id res chain seq x y z
N MET A 1 -20.24 -61.99 40.53
CA MET A 1 -20.98 -62.23 39.28
C MET A 1 -20.02 -62.03 38.10
N PRO A 2 -19.93 -62.97 37.16
CA PRO A 2 -18.69 -63.31 36.44
C PRO A 2 -18.76 -62.95 34.91
N TRP A 3 -17.63 -62.92 34.18
CA TRP A 3 -17.23 -63.83 33.06
C TRP A 3 -17.86 -63.58 31.66
N PHE A 4 -17.25 -63.70 30.46
CA PHE A 4 -15.98 -64.15 29.81
C PHE A 4 -15.86 -63.40 28.44
N GLN A 5 -14.74 -63.15 27.77
CA GLN A 5 -13.70 -63.98 27.10
C GLN A 5 -14.13 -64.89 25.91
N ARG A 6 -13.38 -64.72 24.79
CA ARG A 6 -13.07 -65.62 23.63
C ARG A 6 -13.90 -65.58 22.33
N ALA A 7 -13.15 -65.45 21.22
CA ALA A 7 -13.43 -66.04 19.88
C ALA A 7 -12.97 -67.52 19.84
N PRO A 8 -13.36 -68.35 18.84
CA PRO A 8 -12.57 -68.50 17.60
C PRO A 8 -13.34 -68.90 16.30
N THR A 9 -12.61 -68.81 15.16
CA THR A 9 -12.59 -69.51 13.83
C THR A 9 -13.65 -70.61 13.51
N ASP A 10 -14.12 -70.90 12.27
CA ASP A 10 -13.38 -71.18 11.02
C ASP A 10 -14.29 -71.41 9.76
N GLN A 11 -13.65 -71.42 8.57
CA GLN A 11 -13.94 -72.10 7.27
C GLN A 11 -15.08 -71.65 6.31
N ASN A 12 -14.80 -71.17 5.08
CA ASN A 12 -14.46 -71.85 3.78
C ASN A 12 -15.75 -72.38 3.06
N GLN A 13 -16.11 -72.19 1.77
CA GLN A 13 -15.39 -72.24 0.48
C GLN A 13 -16.28 -71.77 -0.73
N VAL A 14 -15.61 -71.27 -1.79
CA VAL A 14 -15.69 -71.62 -3.25
C VAL A 14 -16.98 -71.29 -4.06
N ALA A 15 -16.93 -70.26 -4.94
CA ALA A 15 -16.77 -70.26 -6.43
C ALA A 15 -18.09 -70.50 -7.22
N VAL A 16 -18.33 -70.17 -8.50
CA VAL A 16 -17.55 -69.98 -9.73
C VAL A 16 -18.46 -69.17 -10.71
N ALA A 17 -17.86 -68.27 -11.52
CA ALA A 17 -18.11 -67.86 -12.94
C ALA A 17 -19.53 -67.88 -13.59
N ALA A 18 -19.86 -67.30 -14.75
CA ALA A 18 -19.17 -66.56 -15.81
C ALA A 18 -20.24 -65.91 -16.75
N THR A 19 -19.89 -64.77 -17.39
CA THR A 19 -20.07 -64.41 -18.84
C THR A 19 -21.42 -64.63 -19.56
N ALA A 20 -22.06 -63.59 -20.16
CA ALA A 20 -21.88 -63.04 -21.54
C ALA A 20 -23.25 -63.13 -22.27
N ALA A 21 -23.67 -62.38 -23.30
CA ALA A 21 -23.27 -61.18 -24.02
C ALA A 21 -24.41 -60.82 -25.03
N TYR A 22 -24.29 -59.66 -25.71
CA TYR A 22 -25.06 -59.15 -26.89
C TYR A 22 -26.54 -58.77 -26.68
N SER A 23 -27.11 -57.68 -27.22
CA SER A 23 -26.90 -56.98 -28.51
C SER A 23 -27.46 -55.54 -28.47
N GLN A 24 -26.98 -54.63 -29.35
CA GLN A 24 -27.60 -53.33 -29.68
C GLN A 24 -28.74 -53.47 -30.71
N PRO A 25 -29.57 -52.42 -30.93
CA PRO A 25 -29.34 -51.54 -32.10
C PRO A 25 -29.61 -50.03 -31.84
N ALA A 26 -29.46 -49.24 -32.91
CA ALA A 26 -29.10 -47.83 -32.99
C ALA A 26 -30.25 -46.80 -33.13
N GLN A 27 -29.91 -45.55 -32.79
CA GLN A 27 -30.32 -44.22 -33.31
C GLN A 27 -31.81 -43.79 -33.37
N GLN A 28 -32.10 -42.65 -32.74
CA GLN A 28 -32.60 -41.45 -33.43
C GLN A 28 -32.46 -40.16 -32.59
N GLN A 29 -32.07 -39.08 -33.27
CA GLN A 29 -32.01 -37.70 -32.78
C GLN A 29 -33.41 -37.08 -32.72
N SER A 30 -33.68 -36.26 -31.69
CA SER A 30 -34.37 -34.96 -31.87
C SER A 30 -34.32 -34.12 -30.60
N SER A 31 -34.22 -32.81 -30.83
CA SER A 31 -34.27 -31.66 -29.94
C SER A 31 -35.54 -31.58 -29.09
N ASP A 32 -35.45 -31.07 -27.85
CA ASP A 32 -35.98 -29.76 -27.45
C ASP A 32 -35.79 -29.48 -25.94
N SER A 33 -35.46 -28.23 -25.66
CA SER A 33 -35.60 -27.40 -24.46
C SER A 33 -36.18 -28.00 -23.16
N GLY A 34 -35.40 -27.89 -22.08
CA GLY A 34 -35.86 -28.12 -20.71
C GLY A 34 -34.90 -27.50 -19.69
N ASP A 35 -35.27 -26.32 -19.21
CA ASP A 35 -34.61 -25.51 -18.18
C ASP A 35 -34.33 -26.32 -16.90
N THR A 36 -33.05 -26.57 -16.61
CA THR A 36 -32.58 -26.92 -15.26
C THR A 36 -31.45 -26.00 -14.91
N SER A 37 -31.77 -25.00 -14.10
CA SER A 37 -30.83 -24.11 -13.42
C SER A 37 -29.80 -24.92 -12.63
N LYS A 38 -28.64 -25.18 -13.24
CA LYS A 38 -27.45 -25.66 -12.53
C LYS A 38 -27.06 -24.60 -11.52
N ALA A 39 -27.40 -24.83 -10.26
CA ALA A 39 -26.86 -24.08 -9.13
C ALA A 39 -25.32 -24.06 -9.25
N PRO A 40 -24.67 -22.91 -9.07
CA PRO A 40 -23.22 -22.84 -9.14
C PRO A 40 -22.62 -23.73 -8.06
N SER A 41 -21.73 -24.64 -8.48
CA SER A 41 -20.96 -25.49 -7.57
C SER A 41 -20.33 -24.65 -6.46
N ILE A 42 -20.39 -25.15 -5.22
CA ILE A 42 -19.78 -24.50 -4.04
C ILE A 42 -18.27 -24.23 -4.27
N ALA A 43 -17.63 -24.99 -5.16
CA ALA A 43 -16.25 -24.76 -5.60
C ALA A 43 -16.05 -23.45 -6.39
N ALA A 44 -17.07 -22.95 -7.10
CA ALA A 44 -17.05 -21.65 -7.78
C ALA A 44 -17.27 -20.48 -6.80
N ILE A 45 -17.96 -20.73 -5.69
CA ILE A 45 -18.18 -19.75 -4.60
C ILE A 45 -16.91 -19.64 -3.70
N ALA A 46 -16.07 -20.67 -3.66
CA ALA A 46 -14.82 -20.66 -2.91
C ALA A 46 -13.77 -19.67 -3.43
N LYS A 47 -13.91 -19.15 -4.66
CA LYS A 47 -13.04 -18.09 -5.20
C LYS A 47 -13.39 -16.68 -4.71
N SER A 48 -14.56 -16.46 -4.10
CA SER A 48 -14.96 -15.13 -3.59
C SER A 48 -14.69 -14.91 -2.09
N LEU A 49 -14.20 -15.94 -1.38
CA LEU A 49 -13.93 -15.88 0.06
C LEU A 49 -12.48 -15.50 0.42
N LEU A 50 -11.61 -15.33 -0.56
CA LEU A 50 -10.36 -14.61 -0.35
C LEU A 50 -10.64 -13.10 -0.37
N VAL A 51 -11.43 -12.62 0.61
CA VAL A 51 -11.26 -11.26 1.08
C VAL A 51 -9.78 -11.18 1.44
N THR A 52 -8.98 -10.55 0.58
CA THR A 52 -7.57 -10.32 0.86
C THR A 52 -7.52 -9.65 2.22
N ARG A 53 -7.04 -10.38 3.23
CA ARG A 53 -6.97 -9.84 4.59
C ARG A 53 -6.19 -8.54 4.49
N ARG A 54 -6.82 -7.45 4.94
CA ARG A 54 -6.21 -6.11 4.96
C ARG A 54 -4.85 -6.23 5.61
N ARG A 55 -3.80 -5.84 4.87
CA ARG A 55 -2.42 -5.91 5.36
C ARG A 55 -2.10 -4.69 6.22
N LEU A 56 -2.82 -3.59 5.98
CA LEU A 56 -2.63 -2.31 6.66
C LEU A 56 -3.85 -1.93 7.48
N ARG A 57 -3.63 -1.46 8.70
CA ARG A 57 -4.64 -0.83 9.55
C ARG A 57 -4.42 0.68 9.55
N LEU A 58 -5.47 1.43 9.27
CA LEU A 58 -5.44 2.89 9.24
C LEU A 58 -6.16 3.47 10.46
N SER A 59 -5.63 4.58 10.97
CA SER A 59 -6.26 5.37 12.01
C SER A 59 -6.08 6.87 11.72
N PRO A 60 -7.15 7.60 11.36
CA PRO A 60 -8.54 7.15 11.25
C PRO A 60 -8.79 6.19 10.06
N ASP A 61 -9.81 5.33 10.17
CA ASP A 61 -9.96 4.17 9.28
C ASP A 61 -10.68 4.46 7.95
N LYS A 62 -11.68 5.36 7.94
CA LYS A 62 -12.55 5.62 6.77
C LYS A 62 -12.61 7.08 6.32
N ARG A 63 -12.14 8.00 7.16
CA ARG A 63 -12.32 9.46 6.98
C ARG A 63 -11.03 10.18 7.27
N LEU A 64 -10.73 11.21 6.49
CA LEU A 64 -9.70 12.19 6.79
C LEU A 64 -10.37 13.53 7.06
N PHE A 65 -9.89 14.19 8.11
CA PHE A 65 -10.52 15.38 8.64
C PHE A 65 -9.61 16.56 8.35
N PHE A 66 -10.16 17.58 7.72
CA PHE A 66 -9.44 18.81 7.39
C PHE A 66 -10.20 19.97 7.99
N LEU A 67 -9.49 20.95 8.55
CA LEU A 67 -10.11 22.24 8.86
C LEU A 67 -10.50 22.92 7.55
N TYR A 68 -11.70 23.50 7.51
CA TYR A 68 -12.18 24.16 6.31
C TYR A 68 -11.65 25.60 6.25
N GLU A 69 -10.68 25.84 5.37
CA GLU A 69 -10.15 27.18 5.09
C GLU A 69 -10.02 27.38 3.57
N PRO A 70 -11.01 27.97 2.91
CA PRO A 70 -10.97 28.28 1.48
C PRO A 70 -9.75 29.13 1.10
N GLY A 71 -9.13 28.81 -0.04
CA GLY A 71 -7.92 29.48 -0.53
C GLY A 71 -6.64 29.13 0.22
N LYS A 72 -6.68 28.19 1.18
CA LYS A 72 -5.51 27.79 1.96
C LYS A 72 -5.15 26.32 1.76
N GLN A 73 -3.89 26.00 2.09
CA GLN A 73 -3.44 24.64 2.30
C GLN A 73 -3.77 24.21 3.72
N VAL A 74 -4.46 23.08 3.83
CA VAL A 74 -4.86 22.46 5.10
C VAL A 74 -4.35 21.03 5.14
N SER A 75 -4.15 20.50 6.34
CA SER A 75 -3.53 19.19 6.52
C SER A 75 -4.38 18.26 7.40
N SER A 76 -4.27 16.96 7.11
CA SER A 76 -4.75 15.86 7.94
C SER A 76 -3.60 14.89 8.19
N ALA A 77 -3.72 14.03 9.20
CA ALA A 77 -2.75 12.98 9.46
C ALA A 77 -3.44 11.61 9.63
N VAL A 78 -2.79 10.56 9.11
CA VAL A 78 -3.25 9.19 9.20
C VAL A 78 -2.12 8.26 9.61
N LYS A 79 -2.36 7.47 10.64
CA LYS A 79 -1.46 6.40 11.08
C LYS A 79 -1.73 5.15 10.26
N ILE A 80 -0.69 4.58 9.66
CA ILE A 80 -0.73 3.38 8.82
C ILE A 80 0.16 2.33 9.48
N LYS A 81 -0.43 1.24 9.96
CA LYS A 81 0.28 0.13 10.61
C LYS A 81 0.24 -1.11 9.74
N ASN A 82 1.38 -1.74 9.51
CA ASN A 82 1.43 -3.08 8.93
C ASN A 82 1.04 -4.11 10.00
N THR A 83 -0.10 -4.78 9.81
CA THR A 83 -0.60 -5.82 10.72
C THR A 83 -0.32 -7.23 10.21
N SER A 84 0.38 -7.36 9.09
CA SER A 84 0.77 -8.64 8.52
C SER A 84 2.11 -9.12 9.06
N ARG A 85 2.44 -10.39 8.79
CA ARG A 85 3.73 -11.02 9.16
C ARG A 85 4.81 -10.84 8.08
N SER A 86 4.56 -10.03 7.06
CA SER A 86 5.51 -9.81 5.96
C SER A 86 5.70 -8.31 5.72
N PRO A 87 6.81 -7.89 5.12
CA PRO A 87 6.97 -6.52 4.64
C PRO A 87 5.87 -6.15 3.63
N VAL A 88 5.40 -4.91 3.72
CA VAL A 88 4.32 -4.41 2.86
C VAL A 88 4.71 -3.05 2.30
N ALA A 89 4.79 -2.97 0.98
CA ALA A 89 4.84 -1.70 0.28
C ALA A 89 3.45 -1.05 0.29
N PHE A 90 3.39 0.28 0.42
CA PHE A 90 2.17 1.06 0.27
C PHE A 90 2.38 2.22 -0.69
N LYS A 91 1.31 2.64 -1.38
CA LYS A 91 1.29 3.91 -2.13
C LYS A 91 -0.04 4.64 -1.97
N PHE A 92 0.03 5.96 -1.97
CA PHE A 92 -1.11 6.86 -1.99
C PHE A 92 -1.60 7.07 -3.42
N GLN A 93 -2.91 7.03 -3.61
CA GLN A 93 -3.58 7.35 -4.86
C GLN A 93 -4.75 8.30 -4.57
N THR A 94 -4.98 9.28 -5.43
CA THR A 94 -6.11 10.21 -5.31
C THR A 94 -6.63 10.63 -6.68
N ASN A 95 -7.91 10.98 -6.74
CA ASN A 95 -8.51 11.69 -7.87
C ASN A 95 -8.28 13.22 -7.83
N ALA A 96 -7.70 13.76 -6.75
CA ALA A 96 -7.44 15.18 -6.55
C ALA A 96 -5.94 15.51 -6.69
N LEU A 97 -5.31 15.05 -7.77
CA LEU A 97 -3.84 15.12 -7.96
C LEU A 97 -3.28 16.54 -7.96
N LYS A 98 -4.07 17.53 -8.38
CA LYS A 98 -3.64 18.94 -8.46
C LYS A 98 -3.67 19.65 -7.11
N SER A 99 -4.54 19.21 -6.21
CA SER A 99 -4.84 19.91 -4.96
C SER A 99 -4.51 19.09 -3.72
N CYS A 100 -3.98 17.87 -3.84
CA CYS A 100 -3.68 17.01 -2.70
C CYS A 100 -2.44 16.13 -2.92
N PHE A 101 -1.64 15.96 -1.87
CA PHE A 101 -0.57 14.98 -1.82
C PHE A 101 -0.38 14.42 -0.40
N MET A 102 0.34 13.30 -0.28
CA MET A 102 0.66 12.66 0.99
C MET A 102 2.18 12.63 1.22
N ARG A 103 2.61 12.77 2.48
CA ARG A 103 4.01 12.64 2.91
C ARG A 103 4.15 11.60 4.02
N PRO A 104 4.95 10.52 3.83
CA PRO A 104 5.53 10.10 2.55
C PRO A 104 4.43 9.61 1.57
N PRO A 105 4.61 9.75 0.24
CA PRO A 105 3.61 9.32 -0.74
C PRO A 105 3.53 7.78 -0.87
N SER A 106 4.63 7.11 -0.55
CA SER A 106 4.79 5.66 -0.59
C SER A 106 5.90 5.21 0.37
N GLY A 107 6.05 3.91 0.55
CA GLY A 107 7.13 3.32 1.32
C GLY A 107 6.90 1.83 1.59
N ILE A 108 7.85 1.21 2.28
CA ILE A 108 7.74 -0.17 2.76
C ILE A 108 7.68 -0.14 4.29
N LEU A 109 6.76 -0.92 4.85
CA LEU A 109 6.63 -1.12 6.29
C LEU A 109 6.99 -2.57 6.64
N ALA A 110 7.93 -2.75 7.56
CA ALA A 110 8.22 -4.03 8.17
C ALA A 110 7.00 -4.57 8.96
N PRO A 111 6.94 -5.87 9.27
CA PRO A 111 5.88 -6.42 10.12
C PRO A 111 5.73 -5.65 11.43
N GLY A 112 4.52 -5.19 11.74
CA GLY A 112 4.23 -4.42 12.96
C GLY A 112 4.61 -2.93 12.90
N GLU A 113 5.40 -2.51 11.90
CA GLU A 113 5.83 -1.12 11.75
C GLU A 113 4.64 -0.19 11.48
N THR A 114 4.78 1.04 11.97
CA THR A 114 3.77 2.08 11.82
C THR A 114 4.41 3.37 11.33
N VAL A 115 3.78 4.00 10.33
CA VAL A 115 4.11 5.36 9.88
C VAL A 115 2.92 6.27 10.12
N ILE A 116 3.18 7.55 10.35
CA ILE A 116 2.16 8.59 10.38
C ILE A 116 2.36 9.45 9.15
N ALA A 117 1.43 9.37 8.22
CA ALA A 117 1.46 10.10 6.98
C ALA A 117 0.62 11.37 7.09
N MET A 118 1.19 12.48 6.64
CA MET A 118 0.50 13.76 6.53
C MET A 118 -0.09 13.89 5.13
N VAL A 119 -1.38 14.21 5.04
CA VAL A 119 -2.07 14.50 3.79
C VAL A 119 -2.33 15.99 3.75
N VAL A 120 -1.75 16.68 2.77
CA VAL A 120 -1.91 18.13 2.59
C VAL A 120 -2.84 18.35 1.41
N LYS A 121 -3.78 19.27 1.56
CA LYS A 121 -4.80 19.59 0.57
C LYS A 121 -4.99 21.10 0.46
N PHE A 122 -5.02 21.63 -0.76
CA PHE A 122 -5.50 22.98 -1.04
C PHE A 122 -7.03 22.98 -1.19
N ILE A 123 -7.72 23.87 -0.49
CA ILE A 123 -9.17 24.05 -0.62
C ILE A 123 -9.41 25.19 -1.59
N GLU A 124 -10.00 24.89 -2.74
CA GLU A 124 -10.42 25.91 -3.70
C GLU A 124 -11.56 26.76 -3.11
N PRO A 125 -11.52 28.10 -3.29
CA PRO A 125 -12.64 28.96 -2.95
C PRO A 125 -13.92 28.52 -3.67
N PRO A 126 -15.08 28.54 -3.00
CA PRO A 126 -16.33 28.17 -3.64
C PRO A 126 -16.67 29.17 -4.76
N GLU A 127 -16.98 28.65 -5.94
CA GLU A 127 -17.64 29.45 -6.99
C GLU A 127 -19.08 29.73 -6.56
N GLN A 128 -19.61 30.90 -6.93
CA GLN A 128 -20.80 31.58 -6.36
C GLN A 128 -22.11 30.76 -6.31
N ASN A 129 -22.17 29.56 -6.89
CA ASN A 129 -23.35 28.68 -6.91
C ASN A 129 -23.09 27.19 -6.62
N GLN A 130 -21.90 26.79 -6.17
CA GLN A 130 -21.61 25.36 -5.96
C GLN A 130 -21.84 24.90 -4.50
N GLU A 131 -22.71 23.90 -4.35
CA GLU A 131 -22.95 23.19 -3.09
C GLU A 131 -21.66 22.50 -2.60
N ARG A 132 -21.35 22.66 -1.31
CA ARG A 132 -20.06 22.35 -0.66
C ARG A 132 -19.78 20.84 -0.50
N LYS A 133 -19.83 20.04 -1.56
CA LYS A 133 -19.61 18.58 -1.50
C LYS A 133 -18.25 18.20 -2.08
N CYS A 134 -17.29 17.87 -1.20
CA CYS A 134 -16.02 17.29 -1.63
C CYS A 134 -16.23 15.83 -2.08
N LYS A 135 -15.95 15.56 -3.36
CA LYS A 135 -16.07 14.21 -3.96
C LYS A 135 -14.73 13.45 -3.96
N ASP A 136 -13.72 14.01 -3.28
CA ASP A 136 -12.37 13.48 -3.35
C ASP A 136 -12.23 12.19 -2.56
N LYS A 137 -11.52 11.25 -3.17
CA LYS A 137 -11.27 9.91 -2.65
C LYS A 137 -9.78 9.72 -2.54
N PHE A 138 -9.34 9.38 -1.33
CA PHE A 138 -7.95 9.10 -1.02
C PHE A 138 -7.79 7.62 -0.78
N LYS A 139 -6.97 6.97 -1.59
CA LYS A 139 -6.84 5.53 -1.61
C LYS A 139 -5.43 5.14 -1.17
N ILE A 140 -5.35 4.27 -0.17
CA ILE A 140 -4.12 3.56 0.18
C ILE A 140 -4.21 2.18 -0.44
N VAL A 141 -3.25 1.86 -1.29
CA VAL A 141 -3.06 0.51 -1.82
C VAL A 141 -1.78 -0.07 -1.27
N SER A 142 -1.70 -1.39 -1.28
CA SER A 142 -0.57 -2.13 -0.74
C SER A 142 -0.12 -3.24 -1.67
N LEU A 143 1.09 -3.71 -1.45
CA LEU A 143 1.68 -4.88 -2.08
C LEU A 143 2.56 -5.60 -1.05
N LYS A 144 2.43 -6.93 -0.96
CA LYS A 144 3.29 -7.74 -0.09
C LYS A 144 4.62 -7.92 -0.82
N VAL A 145 5.73 -7.60 -0.17
CA VAL A 145 7.06 -7.69 -0.76
C VAL A 145 7.95 -8.65 0.04
N ARG A 146 9.08 -9.04 -0.55
CA ARG A 146 10.09 -9.87 0.13
C ARG A 146 10.89 -9.00 1.11
N GLN A 147 11.51 -9.63 2.09
CA GLN A 147 12.43 -8.96 3.01
C GLN A 147 13.66 -8.43 2.23
N GLY A 148 14.15 -7.24 2.58
CA GLY A 148 15.32 -6.63 1.95
C GLY A 148 15.06 -5.94 0.61
N VAL A 149 13.81 -5.92 0.14
CA VAL A 149 13.43 -5.15 -1.05
C VAL A 149 13.34 -3.67 -0.71
N GLU A 150 14.00 -2.82 -1.49
CA GLU A 150 13.81 -1.38 -1.45
C GLU A 150 12.58 -0.96 -2.27
N PHE A 151 12.00 0.19 -1.92
CA PHE A 151 10.86 0.69 -2.68
C PHE A 151 11.32 1.21 -4.03
N VAL A 152 10.81 0.64 -5.12
CA VAL A 152 10.87 1.21 -6.47
C VAL A 152 9.45 1.36 -7.04
N PRO A 153 9.12 2.47 -7.73
CA PRO A 153 7.78 2.72 -8.25
C PRO A 153 7.18 1.58 -9.09
N GLU A 154 8.04 0.90 -9.85
CA GLU A 154 7.71 -0.16 -10.81
C GLU A 154 7.12 -1.40 -10.13
N LEU A 155 7.39 -1.63 -8.84
CA LEU A 155 6.89 -2.79 -8.07
C LEU A 155 5.37 -2.96 -8.21
N PHE A 156 4.63 -1.86 -8.19
CA PHE A 156 3.16 -1.90 -8.24
C PHE A 156 2.62 -2.11 -9.65
N ASP A 157 3.42 -1.82 -10.67
CA ASP A 157 3.02 -1.97 -12.07
C ASP A 157 3.35 -3.38 -12.54
N GLU A 158 4.51 -3.93 -12.15
CA GLU A 158 4.93 -5.31 -12.39
C GLU A 158 4.02 -6.34 -11.68
N GLN A 159 3.57 -6.04 -10.45
CA GLN A 159 2.80 -6.98 -9.62
C GLN A 159 1.35 -6.54 -9.43
N LYS A 160 0.75 -5.92 -10.45
CA LYS A 160 -0.57 -5.29 -10.40
C LYS A 160 -1.68 -6.22 -9.87
N GLU A 161 -1.62 -7.52 -10.19
CA GLU A 161 -2.60 -8.52 -9.75
C GLU A 161 -2.57 -8.79 -8.24
N TYR A 162 -1.43 -8.52 -7.58
CA TYR A 162 -1.23 -8.70 -6.14
C TYR A 162 -1.42 -7.42 -5.32
N VAL A 163 -1.67 -6.30 -6.01
CA VAL A 163 -1.96 -5.01 -5.39
C VAL A 163 -3.36 -5.06 -4.78
N ALA A 164 -3.47 -4.77 -3.49
CA ALA A 164 -4.76 -4.72 -2.80
C ALA A 164 -5.11 -3.28 -2.44
N VAL A 165 -6.40 -2.97 -2.53
CA VAL A 165 -6.95 -1.72 -2.03
C VAL A 165 -7.18 -1.86 -0.53
N GLU A 166 -6.32 -1.22 0.27
CA GLU A 166 -6.46 -1.26 1.72
C GLU A 166 -7.63 -0.38 2.14
N ARG A 167 -7.59 0.92 1.84
CA ARG A 167 -8.66 1.84 2.24
C ARG A 167 -8.93 2.89 1.18
N VAL A 168 -10.21 3.26 1.09
CA VAL A 168 -10.67 4.49 0.45
C VAL A 168 -11.18 5.39 1.57
N LEU A 169 -10.46 6.47 1.82
CA LEU A 169 -10.73 7.48 2.82
C LEU A 169 -11.55 8.60 2.18
N ARG A 170 -12.63 8.99 2.85
CA ARG A 170 -13.47 10.13 2.47
C ARG A 170 -12.97 11.40 3.16
N VAL A 171 -13.02 12.52 2.45
CA VAL A 171 -12.71 13.83 3.03
C VAL A 171 -13.91 14.33 3.82
N VAL A 172 -13.65 14.79 5.04
CA VAL A 172 -14.60 15.50 5.88
C VAL A 172 -13.99 16.83 6.28
N PHE A 173 -14.72 17.90 6.02
CA PHE A 173 -14.35 19.23 6.44
C PHE A 173 -14.95 19.54 7.81
N LEU A 174 -14.11 20.06 8.70
CA LEU A 174 -14.48 20.52 10.03
C LEU A 174 -14.47 22.04 10.05
N ASP A 175 -15.43 22.63 10.75
CA ASP A 175 -15.46 24.07 10.99
C ASP A 175 -14.36 24.45 12.00
N PRO A 176 -13.40 25.33 11.65
CA PRO A 176 -12.33 25.76 12.55
C PRO A 176 -12.82 26.35 13.88
N GLN A 177 -14.01 26.95 13.91
CA GLN A 177 -14.61 27.56 15.11
C GLN A 177 -15.35 26.55 15.98
N SER A 178 -15.56 25.32 15.49
CA SER A 178 -16.22 24.30 16.30
C SER A 178 -15.31 23.80 17.43
N HIS A 179 -15.86 23.66 18.64
CA HIS A 179 -15.18 23.00 19.75
C HIS A 179 -15.53 21.51 19.74
N SER A 180 -14.96 20.77 18.80
CA SER A 180 -15.18 19.33 18.66
C SER A 180 -13.94 18.52 19.05
N SER A 181 -14.17 17.35 19.65
CA SER A 181 -13.10 16.39 20.01
C SER A 181 -12.28 15.97 18.78
N GLU A 182 -12.88 16.05 17.60
CA GLU A 182 -12.35 15.72 16.29
C GLU A 182 -11.22 16.67 15.90
N ILE A 183 -11.37 17.97 16.20
CA ILE A 183 -10.36 18.99 15.94
C ILE A 183 -9.16 18.79 16.85
N GLU A 184 -9.37 18.50 18.13
CA GLU A 184 -8.29 18.20 19.06
C GLU A 184 -7.52 16.95 18.64
N LYS A 185 -8.23 15.87 18.28
CA LYS A 185 -7.64 14.64 17.74
C LYS A 185 -6.88 14.89 16.44
N LEU A 186 -7.39 15.77 15.57
CA LEU A 186 -6.71 16.16 14.33
C LEU A 186 -5.40 16.89 14.64
N LYS A 187 -5.45 17.95 15.46
CA LYS A 187 -4.27 18.73 15.88
C LYS A 187 -3.19 17.86 16.51
N LYS A 188 -3.58 16.96 17.44
CA LYS A 188 -2.65 16.00 18.06
C LYS A 188 -1.93 15.11 17.04
N ARG A 189 -2.65 14.57 16.06
CA ARG A 189 -2.05 13.71 15.02
C ARG A 189 -1.15 14.49 14.07
N LEU A 190 -1.50 15.74 13.75
CA LEU A 190 -0.63 16.61 12.94
C LEU A 190 0.70 16.88 13.65
N ALA A 191 0.65 17.21 14.95
CA ALA A 191 1.86 17.38 15.74
C ALA A 191 2.72 16.10 15.80
N GLU A 192 2.08 14.93 15.97
CA GLU A 192 2.78 13.62 15.93
C GLU A 192 3.42 13.35 14.56
N ALA A 193 2.73 13.69 13.47
CA ALA A 193 3.25 13.55 12.11
C ALA A 193 4.44 14.48 11.85
N GLU A 194 4.35 15.75 12.25
CA GLU A 194 5.42 16.74 12.12
C GLU A 194 6.65 16.34 12.94
N ALA A 195 6.46 15.90 14.18
CA ALA A 195 7.54 15.38 15.01
C ALA A 195 8.23 14.17 14.37
N ALA A 196 7.46 13.23 13.80
CA ALA A 196 8.01 12.08 13.08
C ALA A 196 8.80 12.49 11.83
N GLN A 197 8.35 13.53 11.11
CA GLN A 197 9.10 14.08 9.97
C GLN A 197 10.39 14.77 10.41
N GLN A 198 10.36 15.53 11.51
CA GLN A 198 11.55 16.18 12.03
C GLN A 198 12.57 15.16 12.54
N ALA A 199 12.11 14.10 13.20
CA ALA A 199 12.97 12.99 13.64
C ALA A 199 13.64 12.23 12.47
N ARG A 200 13.08 12.30 11.25
CA ARG A 200 13.72 11.76 10.04
C ARG A 200 14.75 12.71 9.42
N LYS A 201 14.62 14.03 9.64
CA LYS A 201 15.57 15.04 9.16
C LYS A 201 16.81 15.15 10.06
N LYS A 202 16.64 15.06 11.38
CA LYS A 202 17.77 15.11 12.34
C LYS A 202 18.93 14.12 12.06
N PRO A 203 18.67 12.84 11.69
CA PRO A 203 19.73 11.90 11.31
C PRO A 203 20.54 12.34 10.08
N SER A 204 19.96 13.16 9.20
CA SER A 204 20.68 13.71 8.04
C SER A 204 21.46 14.97 8.38
N GLU A 205 20.98 15.82 9.30
CA GLU A 205 21.69 17.03 9.74
C GLU A 205 22.94 16.68 10.58
N ASP A 206 22.89 15.67 11.46
CA ASP A 206 24.09 15.18 12.15
C ASP A 206 25.12 14.58 11.18
N ARG A 207 24.65 13.90 10.12
CA ARG A 207 25.55 13.34 9.09
C ARG A 207 26.15 14.45 8.22
N VAL A 208 25.38 15.50 7.93
CA VAL A 208 25.83 16.68 7.19
C VAL A 208 26.80 17.51 8.03
N GLN A 209 26.53 17.73 9.32
CA GLN A 209 27.45 18.42 10.24
C GLN A 209 28.75 17.64 10.45
N LYS A 210 28.69 16.30 10.52
CA LYS A 210 29.89 15.45 10.57
C LYS A 210 30.70 15.50 9.26
N THR A 211 30.06 15.67 8.11
CA THR A 211 30.77 15.87 6.83
C THR A 211 31.31 17.30 6.64
N VAL A 212 30.68 18.32 7.24
CA VAL A 212 31.18 19.70 7.20
C VAL A 212 32.32 19.91 8.21
N ALA A 213 32.35 19.15 9.31
CA ALA A 213 33.47 19.13 10.24
C ALA A 213 34.74 18.44 9.69
N ALA A 214 34.65 17.71 8.57
CA ALA A 214 35.79 17.17 7.83
C ALA A 214 36.28 18.15 6.74
N GLY A 215 36.40 19.43 7.12
CA GLY A 215 36.79 20.55 6.25
C GLY A 215 38.28 20.52 5.85
N GLY A 216 38.65 19.56 4.99
CA GLY A 216 39.92 19.59 4.25
C GLY A 216 39.74 19.63 2.72
N VAL A 217 38.67 19.03 2.19
CA VAL A 217 38.55 18.78 0.74
C VAL A 217 37.99 19.96 -0.04
N LEU A 218 37.20 20.85 0.60
CA LEU A 218 36.60 21.99 -0.11
C LEU A 218 37.62 23.11 -0.41
N ASP A 219 38.64 23.25 0.43
CA ASP A 219 39.73 24.20 0.20
C ASP A 219 40.71 23.68 -0.86
N GLU A 220 41.03 22.38 -0.85
CA GLU A 220 41.84 21.74 -1.91
C GLU A 220 41.24 21.92 -3.31
N TRP A 221 39.92 21.80 -3.48
CA TRP A 221 39.30 21.97 -4.79
C TRP A 221 39.36 23.43 -5.29
N LYS A 222 39.21 24.39 -4.39
CA LYS A 222 39.33 25.82 -4.73
C LYS A 222 40.77 26.21 -5.07
N GLU A 223 41.74 25.62 -4.39
CA GLU A 223 43.16 25.82 -4.65
C GLU A 223 43.58 25.20 -5.99
N GLN A 224 43.14 23.97 -6.29
CA GLN A 224 43.37 23.33 -7.59
C GLN A 224 42.75 24.10 -8.77
N GLN A 225 41.59 24.74 -8.58
CA GLN A 225 41.00 25.60 -9.61
C GLN A 225 41.78 26.90 -9.82
N ARG A 226 42.36 27.46 -8.75
CA ARG A 226 43.25 28.63 -8.85
C ARG A 226 44.54 28.27 -9.59
N GLU A 227 45.16 27.15 -9.25
CA GLU A 227 46.37 26.66 -9.92
C GLU A 227 46.11 26.35 -11.41
N LYS A 228 44.98 25.71 -11.74
CA LYS A 228 44.60 25.47 -13.15
C LYS A 228 44.41 26.76 -13.95
N ARG A 229 43.89 27.83 -13.34
CA ARG A 229 43.76 29.14 -14.01
C ARG A 229 45.12 29.82 -14.19
N LEU A 230 46.06 29.60 -13.27
CA LEU A 230 47.41 30.15 -13.36
C LEU A 230 48.24 29.41 -14.43
N ALA A 231 48.12 28.08 -14.49
CA ALA A 231 48.80 27.24 -15.48
C ALA A 231 48.35 27.56 -16.92
N LYS A 232 47.06 27.84 -17.14
CA LYS A 232 46.55 28.26 -18.46
C LYS A 232 47.14 29.59 -18.94
N GLN A 233 47.34 30.55 -18.03
CA GLN A 233 47.95 31.84 -18.38
C GLN A 233 49.45 31.72 -18.73
N GLN A 234 50.14 30.70 -18.22
CA GLN A 234 51.55 30.45 -18.55
C GLN A 234 51.73 29.70 -19.88
N THR A 235 50.74 28.92 -20.32
CA THR A 235 50.78 28.22 -21.62
C THR A 235 50.39 29.11 -22.81
N GLU A 236 49.58 30.15 -22.63
CA GLU A 236 49.18 31.08 -23.70
C GLU A 236 50.23 32.16 -24.03
N GLY A 237 51.37 32.19 -23.32
CA GLY A 237 52.43 33.19 -23.50
C GLY A 237 53.65 32.73 -24.29
N ILE A 238 53.70 31.47 -24.76
CA ILE A 238 54.88 30.90 -25.42
C ILE A 238 54.47 30.16 -26.69
N GLU A 239 53.88 30.87 -27.65
CA GLU A 239 53.90 30.47 -29.06
C GLU A 239 53.87 31.72 -29.95
N SER A 240 55.05 32.30 -30.15
CA SER A 240 55.46 33.06 -31.35
C SER A 240 56.96 33.35 -31.24
N PRO A 241 57.74 33.30 -32.32
CA PRO A 241 57.39 33.07 -33.73
C PRO A 241 57.80 31.70 -34.28
#